data_AF-A0A521GCF7-F1
#
_entry.id   AF-A0A521GCF7-F1
#
_cell.length_a   1.000
_cell.length_b   1.000
_cell.length_c   1.000
_cell.angle_alpha   90.00
_cell.angle_beta   90.00
_cell.angle_gamma   90.00
#
_symmetry.space_group_name_H-M   'P 1'
#
loop_
_entity.id
_entity.type
_entity.pdbx_description
1 polymer ?
#
loop_
_entity_poly.entity_id
_entity_poly.type
_entity_poly.pdbx_seq_one_letter_code
_entity_poly.pdbx_strand_id
1 'polypeptide(L)'
;MPPIEPAILPLVDALNATGLVRTFSSCEGHFDPSEQTLVDRNHAYVRFVPAEGITTEQVEAALGRWLMAYKKKHGLMPVRVVGYKLFTPVDDEIDVTFVLELHPFNRFDRPETKRADIDRAVLQLARLT
;
A
#
# COMPACT_ATOMS: atom_id res chain seq x y z
N MET A 1 17.80 9.41 0.67
CA MET A 1 16.36 9.14 0.87
C MET A 1 16.09 9.19 2.36
N PRO A 2 15.00 9.83 2.82
CA PRO A 2 14.57 9.66 4.20
C PRO A 2 14.31 8.18 4.50
N PRO A 3 14.51 7.74 5.75
CA PRO A 3 14.22 6.36 6.15
C PRO A 3 12.74 6.03 5.93
N ILE A 4 12.44 4.78 5.57
CA ILE A 4 11.06 4.28 5.47
C ILE A 4 10.42 4.35 6.85
N GLU A 5 9.18 4.81 6.90
CA GLU A 5 8.42 4.93 8.14
C GLU A 5 8.19 3.54 8.76
N PRO A 6 8.37 3.40 10.09
CA PRO A 6 8.49 2.09 10.72
C PRO A 6 7.21 1.26 10.64
N ALA A 7 6.02 1.88 10.64
CA ALA A 7 4.78 1.12 10.67
C ALA A 7 4.42 0.52 9.31
N ILE A 8 4.88 1.10 8.19
CA ILE A 8 4.67 0.55 6.84
C ILE A 8 5.77 -0.42 6.40
N LEU A 9 6.95 -0.35 7.03
CA LEU A 9 8.13 -1.15 6.68
C LEU A 9 7.85 -2.66 6.53
N PRO A 10 7.07 -3.33 7.41
CA PRO A 10 6.81 -4.76 7.25
C PRO A 10 6.18 -5.13 5.91
N LEU A 11 5.29 -4.30 5.37
CA LEU A 11 4.67 -4.52 4.06
C LEU A 11 5.64 -4.21 2.93
N VAL A 12 6.46 -3.17 3.08
CA VAL A 12 7.53 -2.86 2.11
C VAL A 12 8.49 -4.03 1.99
N ASP A 13 8.97 -4.56 3.11
CA ASP A 13 9.91 -5.70 3.13
C ASP A 13 9.26 -6.95 2.55
N ALA A 14 8.02 -7.27 2.93
CA ALA A 14 7.32 -8.43 2.42
C ALA A 14 7.09 -8.37 0.90
N LEU A 15 6.72 -7.20 0.37
CA LEU A 15 6.56 -7.01 -1.07
C LEU A 15 7.88 -7.21 -1.83
N ASN A 16 8.99 -6.62 -1.38
CA ASN A 16 10.29 -6.81 -2.03
C ASN A 16 10.77 -8.27 -1.90
N ALA A 17 10.52 -8.93 -0.76
CA ALA A 17 10.91 -10.31 -0.52
C ALA A 17 10.23 -11.32 -1.47
N THR A 18 9.10 -10.94 -2.10
CA THR A 18 8.47 -11.78 -3.14
C THR A 18 9.35 -11.97 -4.37
N GLY A 19 10.30 -11.06 -4.62
CA GLY A 19 11.07 -11.00 -5.87
C GLY A 19 10.25 -10.61 -7.11
N LEU A 20 8.95 -10.33 -6.97
CA LEU A 20 8.08 -9.95 -8.07
C LEU A 20 8.09 -8.43 -8.32
N VAL A 21 8.32 -7.64 -7.28
CA VAL A 21 8.20 -6.19 -7.31
C VAL A 21 9.37 -5.52 -6.63
N ARG A 22 9.60 -4.26 -6.99
CA ARG A 22 10.54 -3.36 -6.32
C ARG A 22 9.79 -2.13 -5.85
N THR A 23 9.74 -1.92 -4.54
CA THR A 23 9.10 -0.74 -3.95
C THR A 23 9.99 0.48 -4.09
N PHE A 24 9.39 1.67 -4.27
CA PHE A 24 10.17 2.91 -4.39
C PHE A 24 9.56 4.10 -3.64
N SER A 25 8.31 3.99 -3.16
CA SER A 25 7.64 5.03 -2.38
C SER A 25 6.59 4.39 -1.48
N SER A 26 6.48 4.86 -0.24
CA SER A 26 5.50 4.37 0.73
C SER A 26 5.14 5.48 1.71
N CYS A 27 3.97 5.35 2.33
CA CYS A 27 3.57 6.15 3.49
C CYS A 27 2.79 5.27 4.46
N GLU A 28 3.03 5.41 5.76
CA GLU A 28 2.28 4.67 6.79
C GLU A 28 0.90 5.25 7.10
N GLY A 29 0.58 6.42 6.55
CA GLY A 29 -0.66 7.14 6.75
C GLY A 29 -0.62 8.03 8.00
N HIS A 30 -1.01 9.29 7.80
CA HIS A 30 -1.05 10.33 8.81
C HIS A 30 -2.51 10.67 9.13
N PHE A 31 -2.93 10.45 10.37
CA PHE A 31 -4.35 10.47 10.75
C PHE A 31 -4.69 11.59 11.72
N ASP A 32 -3.71 12.08 12.48
CA ASP A 32 -3.91 13.24 13.35
C ASP A 32 -3.87 14.54 12.53
N PRO A 33 -4.71 15.54 12.83
CA PRO A 33 -4.66 16.84 12.14
C PRO A 33 -3.29 17.52 12.19
N SER A 34 -2.49 17.27 13.24
CA SER A 34 -1.13 17.81 13.36
C SER A 34 -0.11 17.11 12.44
N GLU A 35 -0.41 15.89 11.99
CA GLU A 35 0.41 15.13 11.06
C GLU A 35 0.04 15.44 9.59
N GLN A 36 -1.15 15.99 9.35
CA GLN A 36 -1.67 16.23 8.00
C GLN A 36 -1.11 17.51 7.37
N THR A 37 -0.30 17.35 6.32
CA THR A 37 0.06 18.40 5.38
C THR A 37 -1.00 18.54 4.26
N LEU A 38 -0.85 19.56 3.40
CA LEU A 38 -1.73 19.78 2.22
C LEU A 38 -1.84 18.56 1.28
N VAL A 39 -0.91 17.62 1.36
CA VAL A 39 -0.82 16.46 0.45
C VAL A 39 -1.07 15.14 1.18
N ASP A 40 -1.21 15.16 2.52
CA ASP A 40 -1.41 13.95 3.30
C ASP A 40 -2.79 13.36 3.05
N ARG A 41 -2.76 12.09 2.66
CA ARG A 41 -3.94 11.33 2.34
C ARG A 41 -4.15 10.42 3.53
N ASN A 42 -5.30 10.54 4.20
CA ASN A 42 -5.72 9.77 5.39
C ASN A 42 -5.77 8.24 5.15
N HIS A 43 -4.66 7.62 4.72
CA HIS A 43 -4.49 6.23 4.34
C HIS A 43 -2.99 5.89 4.24
N ALA A 44 -2.65 4.61 4.35
CA ALA A 44 -1.30 4.14 4.05
C ALA A 44 -1.20 3.68 2.58
N TYR A 45 0.00 3.69 2.01
CA TYR A 45 0.23 3.13 0.68
C TYR A 45 1.66 2.59 0.51
N VAL A 46 1.81 1.67 -0.43
CA VAL A 46 3.10 1.28 -1.02
C VAL A 46 3.01 1.34 -2.53
N ARG A 47 3.97 2.00 -3.19
CA ARG A 47 4.14 2.03 -4.63
C ARG A 47 5.32 1.18 -5.05
N PHE A 48 5.13 0.44 -6.13
CA PHE A 48 6.12 -0.48 -6.65
C PHE A 48 6.04 -0.61 -8.17
N VAL A 49 7.13 -1.07 -8.75
CA VAL A 49 7.26 -1.46 -10.16
C VAL A 49 7.63 -2.94 -10.23
N PRO A 50 7.50 -3.60 -11.40
CA PRO A 50 8.04 -4.95 -11.57
C PRO A 50 9.53 -5.02 -11.21
N ALA A 51 9.95 -6.13 -10.62
CA ALA A 51 11.37 -6.44 -10.46
C ALA A 51 12.00 -6.76 -11.83
N GLU A 52 13.33 -6.83 -11.89
CA GLU A 52 14.06 -7.14 -13.11
C GLU A 52 13.63 -8.52 -13.67
N GLY A 53 13.29 -8.57 -14.96
CA GLY A 53 12.82 -9.78 -15.63
C GLY A 53 11.37 -10.18 -15.32
N ILE A 54 10.64 -9.41 -14.51
CA ILE A 54 9.23 -9.65 -14.21
C ILE A 54 8.35 -8.79 -15.11
N THR A 55 7.32 -9.39 -15.71
CA THR A 55 6.37 -8.65 -16.56
C THR A 55 5.30 -7.96 -15.73
N THR A 56 4.73 -6.91 -16.30
CA THR A 56 3.61 -6.16 -15.72
C THR A 56 2.41 -7.05 -15.41
N GLU A 57 2.10 -8.03 -16.27
CA GLU A 57 0.99 -8.97 -16.11
C GLU A 57 1.20 -9.91 -14.92
N GLN A 58 2.45 -10.28 -14.63
CA GLN A 58 2.77 -11.08 -13.44
C GLN A 58 2.50 -10.29 -12.16
N VAL A 59 2.86 -9.00 -12.14
CA VAL A 59 2.58 -8.10 -11.01
C VAL A 59 1.08 -7.87 -10.86
N GLU A 60 0.34 -7.65 -11.94
CA GLU A 60 -1.13 -7.54 -11.92
C GLU A 60 -1.80 -8.79 -11.33
N ALA A 61 -1.38 -9.96 -11.79
CA ALA A 61 -1.90 -11.22 -11.30
C ALA A 61 -1.57 -11.43 -9.81
N ALA A 62 -0.36 -11.06 -9.37
CA ALA A 62 0.04 -11.11 -7.96
C ALA A 62 -0.80 -10.16 -7.11
N LEU A 63 -0.95 -8.91 -7.54
CA LEU A 63 -1.77 -7.90 -6.88
C LEU A 63 -3.21 -8.39 -6.70
N GLY A 64 -3.82 -8.95 -7.74
CA GLY A 64 -5.14 -9.56 -7.66
C GLY A 64 -5.22 -10.68 -6.62
N ARG A 65 -4.22 -11.58 -6.57
CA ARG A 65 -4.15 -12.65 -5.57
C ARG A 65 -4.04 -12.12 -4.14
N TRP A 66 -3.16 -11.16 -3.89
CA TRP A 66 -2.98 -10.56 -2.56
C TRP A 66 -4.27 -9.89 -2.07
N LEU A 67 -4.94 -9.12 -2.92
CA LEU A 67 -6.22 -8.47 -2.60
C LEU A 67 -7.33 -9.49 -2.30
N MET A 68 -7.44 -10.54 -3.11
CA MET A 68 -8.41 -11.62 -2.88
C MET A 68 -8.12 -12.37 -1.57
N ALA A 69 -6.85 -12.69 -1.30
CA ALA A 69 -6.44 -13.38 -0.09
C ALA A 69 -6.74 -12.54 1.16
N TYR A 70 -6.41 -11.25 1.14
CA TYR A 70 -6.72 -10.32 2.22
C TYR A 70 -8.23 -10.24 2.47
N LYS A 71 -9.02 -9.96 1.42
CA LYS A 71 -10.48 -9.86 1.54
C LYS A 71 -11.10 -11.15 2.08
N LYS A 72 -10.65 -12.31 1.60
CA LYS A 72 -11.16 -13.62 2.03
C LYS A 72 -10.90 -13.88 3.51
N LYS A 73 -9.74 -13.46 4.02
CA LYS A 73 -9.30 -13.76 5.39
C LYS A 73 -9.73 -12.71 6.41
N HIS A 74 -9.81 -11.45 6.01
CA HIS A 74 -9.96 -10.31 6.91
C HIS A 74 -11.20 -9.44 6.61
N GLY A 75 -11.84 -9.62 5.46
CA GLY A 75 -12.98 -8.80 5.05
C GLY A 75 -12.57 -7.40 4.57
N LEU A 76 -13.54 -6.48 4.56
CA LEU A 76 -13.37 -5.08 4.14
C LEU A 76 -13.28 -4.10 5.32
N MET A 77 -13.68 -4.55 6.52
CA MET A 77 -13.65 -3.75 7.74
C MET A 77 -12.60 -4.31 8.69
N PRO A 78 -11.91 -3.47 9.46
CA PRO A 78 -12.04 -2.00 9.48
C PRO A 78 -11.16 -1.27 8.45
N VAL A 79 -10.43 -2.00 7.59
CA VAL A 79 -9.55 -1.41 6.57
C VAL A 79 -9.90 -1.95 5.20
N ARG A 80 -10.13 -1.03 4.26
CA ARG A 80 -10.30 -1.33 2.84
C ARG A 80 -8.94 -1.30 2.16
N VAL A 81 -8.49 -2.46 1.68
CA VAL A 81 -7.28 -2.58 0.86
C VAL A 81 -7.65 -2.51 -0.62
N VAL A 82 -6.99 -1.63 -1.36
CA VAL A 82 -7.20 -1.43 -2.80
C VAL A 82 -5.86 -1.52 -3.50
N GLY A 83 -5.83 -2.13 -4.68
CA GLY A 83 -4.66 -2.14 -5.54
C GLY A 83 -5.04 -1.71 -6.95
N TYR A 84 -4.18 -0.93 -7.59
CA TYR A 84 -4.39 -0.47 -8.96
C TYR A 84 -3.07 -0.17 -9.66
N LYS A 85 -3.15 -0.15 -10.99
CA LYS A 85 -2.09 0.36 -11.87
C LYS A 85 -2.30 1.86 -12.04
N LEU A 86 -1.26 2.64 -11.79
CA LEU A 86 -1.22 4.09 -11.91
C LEU A 86 -0.43 4.48 -13.15
N PHE A 87 -1.10 5.18 -14.07
CA PHE A 87 -0.50 5.76 -15.27
C PHE A 87 -0.22 7.23 -14.99
N THR A 88 1.04 7.63 -15.02
CA THR A 88 1.48 9.00 -14.74
C THR A 88 2.12 9.58 -15.99
N PRO A 89 1.64 10.70 -16.54
CA PRO A 89 2.35 11.38 -17.62
C PRO A 89 3.64 11.98 -17.08
N VAL A 90 4.77 11.63 -17.71
CA VAL A 90 6.10 12.16 -17.40
C VAL A 90 6.73 12.55 -18.74
N ASP A 91 6.94 13.85 -18.92
CA ASP A 91 7.36 14.44 -20.20
C ASP A 91 6.46 13.98 -21.36
N ASP A 92 7.03 13.34 -22.39
CA ASP A 92 6.32 12.84 -23.57
C ASP A 92 5.94 11.34 -23.46
N GLU A 93 6.08 10.74 -22.27
CA GLU A 93 5.83 9.31 -22.02
C GLU A 93 4.82 9.08 -20.87
N ILE A 94 4.33 7.84 -20.76
CA ILE A 94 3.48 7.40 -19.64
C ILE A 94 4.28 6.42 -18.79
N ASP A 95 4.57 6.81 -17.54
CA ASP A 95 5.11 5.90 -16.53
C ASP A 95 3.98 5.06 -15.93
N VAL A 96 4.27 3.78 -15.71
CA VAL A 96 3.32 2.79 -15.20
C VAL A 96 3.84 2.21 -13.91
N THR A 97 3.13 2.52 -12.82
CA THR A 97 3.45 2.02 -11.48
C THR A 97 2.27 1.28 -10.89
N PHE A 98 2.51 0.51 -9.84
CA PHE A 98 1.45 -0.14 -9.08
C PHE A 98 1.37 0.48 -7.70
N VAL A 99 0.14 0.58 -7.18
CA VAL A 99 -0.14 1.12 -5.85
C VAL A 99 -0.99 0.12 -5.08
N LEU A 100 -0.63 -0.08 -3.82
CA LEU A 100 -1.42 -0.80 -2.83
C LEU A 100 -1.75 0.18 -1.70
N GLU A 101 -3.02 0.55 -1.57
CA GLU A 101 -3.52 1.50 -0.58
C GLU A 101 -4.33 0.79 0.51
N LEU A 102 -4.19 1.26 1.75
CA LEU A 102 -4.92 0.81 2.92
C LEU A 102 -5.69 1.99 3.50
N HIS A 103 -7.02 1.98 3.36
CA HIS A 103 -7.89 3.06 3.81
C HIS A 103 -8.66 2.65 5.06
N PRO A 104 -8.72 3.48 6.12
CA PRO A 104 -9.68 3.29 7.18
C PRO A 104 -11.10 3.24 6.59
N PHE A 105 -11.89 2.25 6.97
CA PHE A 105 -13.24 2.08 6.43
C PHE A 105 -14.16 3.20 6.89
N ASN A 106 -14.09 3.57 8.18
CA ASN A 106 -14.80 4.72 8.71
C ASN A 106 -13.85 5.92 8.85
N ARG A 107 -14.04 6.92 7.97
CA ARG A 107 -13.24 8.16 8.00
C ARG A 107 -13.44 9.00 9.26
N PHE A 108 -14.49 8.73 10.04
CA PHE A 108 -14.80 9.47 11.27
C PHE A 108 -14.27 8.79 12.54
N ASP A 109 -13.64 7.62 12.41
CA ASP A 109 -12.94 7.03 13.54
C ASP A 109 -11.84 7.97 14.03
N ARG A 110 -11.55 7.87 15.33
CA ARG A 110 -10.49 8.67 15.94
C ARG A 110 -9.12 8.33 15.32
N PRO A 111 -8.17 9.27 15.25
CA PRO A 111 -6.84 9.03 14.69
C PRO A 111 -6.16 7.78 15.25
N GLU A 112 -6.27 7.53 16.55
CA GLU A 112 -5.63 6.40 17.21
C GLU A 112 -6.24 5.06 16.77
N THR A 113 -7.56 5.03 16.54
CA THR A 113 -8.26 3.86 15.99
C THR A 113 -7.82 3.59 14.55
N LYS A 114 -7.78 4.64 13.70
CA LYS A 114 -7.32 4.52 12.32
C LYS A 114 -5.89 3.99 12.24
N ARG A 115 -4.99 4.53 13.07
CA ARG A 115 -3.60 4.08 13.17
C ARG A 115 -3.52 2.60 13.53
N ALA A 116 -4.16 2.19 14.63
CA ALA A 116 -4.14 0.81 15.10
C ALA A 116 -4.73 -0.18 14.07
N ASP A 117 -5.78 0.22 13.37
CA ASP A 117 -6.40 -0.60 12.34
C ASP A 117 -5.52 -0.74 11.09
N ILE A 118 -4.86 0.34 10.68
CA ILE A 118 -3.95 0.34 9.54
C ILE A 118 -2.69 -0.47 9.85
N ASP A 119 -2.09 -0.33 11.03
CA ASP A 119 -0.91 -1.12 11.42
C ASP A 119 -1.21 -2.62 11.40
N ARG A 120 -2.38 -2.97 11.93
CA ARG A 120 -2.85 -4.36 11.90
C ARG A 120 -3.05 -4.84 10.48
N ALA A 121 -3.64 -4.03 9.61
CA ALA A 121 -3.86 -4.37 8.20
C ALA A 121 -2.54 -4.49 7.42
N VAL A 122 -1.55 -3.64 7.70
CA VAL A 122 -0.18 -3.71 7.15
C VAL A 122 0.44 -5.07 7.48
N LEU A 123 0.44 -5.47 8.75
CA LEU A 123 0.99 -6.75 9.19
C LEU A 123 0.22 -7.96 8.62
N GLN A 124 -1.10 -7.84 8.48
CA GLN A 124 -1.94 -8.88 7.88
C GLN A 124 -1.63 -9.06 6.40
N LEU A 125 -1.51 -7.95 5.67
CA LEU A 125 -1.22 -7.96 4.24
C LEU A 125 0.20 -8.45 3.96
N ALA A 126 1.20 -8.03 4.76
CA ALA A 126 2.58 -8.50 4.67
C ALA A 126 2.72 -10.03 4.82
N ARG A 127 1.81 -10.69 5.54
CA ARG A 127 1.78 -12.16 5.69
C ARG A 127 1.11 -12.88 4.51
N LEU A 128 0.49 -12.14 3.61
CA LEU A 128 -0.27 -12.65 2.47
C LEU A 128 0.37 -12.30 1.13
N THR A 129 1.38 -11.44 1.14
CA THR A 129 2.18 -11.07 -0.02
C THR A 129 3.24 -12.09 -0.34
#